data_AF-A0A8C4V340-F1
#
_entry.id   AF-A0A8C4V340-F1
#
_cell.length_a   1.000
_cell.length_b   1.000
_cell.length_c   1.000
_cell.angle_alpha   90.00
_cell.angle_beta   90.00
_cell.angle_gamma   90.00
#
_symmetry.space_group_name_H-M   'P 1'
#
loop_
_entity.id
_entity.type
_entity.pdbx_description
1 polymer ?
#
loop_
_entity_poly.entity_id
_entity_poly.type
_entity_poly.pdbx_seq_one_letter_code
_entity_poly.pdbx_strand_id
1 'polypeptide(L)'
;MEAVNAFNQELFSLMEMKPPISRAKMILITKAAIKAIKLYKHVVQIVEKFIKKCKPEYKVPGLYVIDSIVRQSRHQFGTDKDVFGPRFSKNITATFQYLYLCPSEDKSKIVRVLNLWQKNGVFKIEIIQPLLDMAAGTSATAPMTENATNNEGMNDIITSFKRASDDSLFAFTLKCLL
;
A
#
# COMPACT_ATOMS: atom_id res chain seq x y z
N MET A 1 1.94 9.15 -23.61
CA MET A 1 1.09 8.08 -23.04
C MET A 1 1.80 6.73 -22.99
N GLU A 2 2.86 6.52 -23.78
CA GLU A 2 3.69 5.31 -23.80
C GLU A 2 4.11 4.78 -22.42
N ALA A 3 4.62 5.63 -21.51
CA ALA A 3 5.00 5.20 -20.16
C ALA A 3 3.84 4.58 -19.35
N VAL A 4 2.61 5.08 -19.55
CA VAL A 4 1.41 4.51 -18.92
C VAL A 4 1.04 3.17 -19.55
N ASN A 5 1.21 3.03 -20.86
CA ASN A 5 0.97 1.76 -21.55
C ASN A 5 1.97 0.69 -21.11
N ALA A 6 3.25 1.05 -20.95
CA ALA A 6 4.27 0.16 -20.41
C ALA A 6 3.96 -0.26 -18.96
N PHE A 7 3.55 0.68 -18.11
CA PHE A 7 3.06 0.35 -16.76
C PHE A 7 1.86 -0.60 -16.80
N ASN A 8 0.89 -0.35 -17.67
CA ASN A 8 -0.29 -1.18 -17.81
C ASN A 8 0.08 -2.62 -18.22
N GLN A 9 0.93 -2.79 -19.23
CA GLN A 9 1.42 -4.11 -19.65
C GLN A 9 2.13 -4.83 -18.51
N GLU A 10 3.03 -4.13 -17.82
CA GLU A 10 3.80 -4.70 -16.71
C GLU A 10 2.91 -5.11 -15.54
N LEU A 11 1.89 -4.30 -15.19
CA LEU A 11 0.93 -4.64 -14.14
C LEU A 11 0.08 -5.87 -14.50
N PHE A 12 -0.45 -5.92 -15.72
CA PHE A 12 -1.36 -7.01 -16.11
C PHE A 12 -0.64 -8.34 -16.31
N SER A 13 0.64 -8.34 -16.64
CA SER A 13 1.45 -9.56 -16.64
C SER A 13 1.60 -10.23 -15.25
N LEU A 14 1.17 -9.57 -14.16
CA LEU A 14 0.97 -10.26 -12.87
C LEU A 14 -0.02 -11.43 -12.98
N MET A 15 -1.05 -11.30 -13.83
CA MET A 15 -2.09 -12.32 -13.97
C MET A 15 -1.60 -13.57 -14.72
N GLU A 16 -0.48 -13.47 -15.43
CA GLU A 16 0.15 -14.60 -16.12
C GLU A 16 1.00 -15.45 -15.18
N MET A 17 1.29 -14.93 -13.99
CA MET A 17 2.06 -15.60 -12.95
C MET A 17 1.10 -16.11 -11.87
N LYS A 18 1.17 -17.39 -11.52
CA LYS A 18 0.51 -17.87 -10.29
C LYS A 18 1.25 -17.30 -9.08
N PRO A 19 0.56 -16.74 -8.08
CA PRO A 19 1.19 -16.37 -6.81
C PRO A 19 1.99 -17.56 -6.23
N PRO A 20 3.17 -17.32 -5.61
CA PRO A 20 3.67 -16.02 -5.14
C PRO A 20 4.34 -15.15 -6.21
N ILE A 21 4.03 -13.85 -6.19
CA ILE A 21 4.66 -12.88 -7.09
C ILE A 21 6.11 -12.64 -6.67
N SER A 22 7.03 -12.73 -7.63
CA SER A 22 8.45 -12.55 -7.35
C SER A 22 8.79 -11.10 -6.98
N ARG A 23 9.81 -10.94 -6.14
CA ARG A 23 10.34 -9.63 -5.75
C ARG A 23 10.78 -8.80 -6.97
N ALA A 24 11.45 -9.45 -7.92
CA ALA A 24 11.89 -8.83 -9.16
C ALA A 24 10.69 -8.23 -9.93
N LYS A 25 9.56 -8.95 -9.99
CA LYS A 25 8.36 -8.46 -10.68
C LYS A 25 7.79 -7.21 -10.03
N MET A 26 7.71 -7.18 -8.70
CA MET A 26 7.24 -6.00 -7.96
C MET A 26 8.12 -4.77 -8.23
N ILE A 27 9.44 -4.96 -8.31
CA ILE A 27 10.40 -3.90 -8.64
C ILE A 27 10.14 -3.35 -10.05
N LEU A 28 9.92 -4.22 -11.04
CA LEU A 28 9.67 -3.80 -12.43
C LEU A 28 8.40 -2.96 -12.56
N ILE A 29 7.30 -3.42 -11.94
CA ILE A 29 6.01 -2.69 -11.91
C ILE A 29 6.20 -1.32 -11.27
N THR A 30 6.92 -1.26 -10.14
CA THR A 30 7.16 -0.02 -9.41
C THR A 30 8.00 0.94 -10.25
N LYS A 31 9.09 0.47 -10.86
CA LYS A 31 9.92 1.29 -11.77
C LYS A 31 9.11 1.84 -12.94
N ALA A 32 8.21 1.04 -13.52
CA ALA A 32 7.33 1.50 -14.59
C ALA A 32 6.35 2.59 -14.11
N ALA A 33 5.77 2.44 -12.92
CA ALA A 33 4.89 3.45 -12.31
C ALA A 33 5.61 4.78 -12.07
N ILE A 34 6.82 4.73 -11.50
CA ILE A 34 7.64 5.92 -11.23
C ILE A 34 8.05 6.61 -12.53
N LYS A 35 8.43 5.86 -13.58
CA LYS A 35 8.68 6.44 -14.91
C LYS A 35 7.45 7.16 -15.48
N ALA A 36 6.25 6.71 -15.14
CA ALA A 36 4.99 7.30 -15.56
C ALA A 36 4.44 8.39 -14.61
N ILE A 37 5.22 8.90 -13.66
CA ILE A 37 4.76 9.83 -12.60
C ILE A 37 4.06 11.09 -13.12
N LYS A 38 4.46 11.64 -14.28
CA LYS A 38 3.78 12.79 -14.90
C LYS A 38 2.29 12.54 -15.18
N LEU A 39 1.90 11.27 -15.30
CA LEU A 39 0.54 10.80 -15.54
C LEU A 39 0.03 9.96 -14.35
N TYR A 40 0.45 10.26 -13.11
CA TYR A 40 0.13 9.48 -11.90
C TYR A 40 -1.37 9.17 -11.73
N LYS A 41 -2.27 10.07 -12.16
CA LYS A 41 -3.72 9.84 -12.12
C LYS A 41 -4.13 8.60 -12.92
N HIS A 42 -3.53 8.38 -14.09
CA HIS A 42 -3.78 7.20 -14.92
C HIS A 42 -3.17 5.95 -14.30
N VAL A 43 -1.95 6.03 -13.75
CA VAL A 43 -1.31 4.92 -13.04
C VAL A 43 -2.21 4.44 -11.88
N VAL A 44 -2.68 5.36 -11.04
CA VAL A 44 -3.59 5.05 -9.92
C VAL A 44 -4.90 4.42 -10.43
N GLN A 45 -5.53 5.02 -11.45
CA GLN A 45 -6.76 4.49 -12.02
C GLN A 45 -6.59 3.06 -12.57
N ILE A 46 -5.44 2.76 -13.18
CA ILE A 46 -5.12 1.42 -13.69
C ILE A 46 -4.99 0.42 -12.54
N VAL A 47 -4.30 0.78 -11.44
CA VAL A 47 -4.17 -0.07 -10.24
C VAL A 47 -5.53 -0.31 -9.58
N GLU A 48 -6.33 0.73 -9.37
CA GLU A 48 -7.69 0.61 -8.81
C GLU A 48 -8.57 -0.29 -9.68
N LYS A 49 -8.51 -0.12 -11.01
CA LYS A 49 -9.24 -0.97 -11.97
C LYS A 49 -8.75 -2.41 -11.95
N PHE A 50 -7.45 -2.64 -11.82
CA PHE A 50 -6.87 -3.97 -11.66
C PHE A 50 -7.43 -4.65 -10.41
N ILE A 51 -7.35 -4.00 -9.24
CA ILE A 51 -7.85 -4.53 -7.97
C ILE A 51 -9.35 -4.83 -8.04
N LYS A 52 -10.13 -3.94 -8.66
CA LYS A 52 -11.58 -4.13 -8.83
C LYS A 52 -11.91 -5.38 -9.67
N LYS A 53 -11.13 -5.69 -10.71
CA LYS A 53 -11.46 -6.74 -11.69
C LYS A 53 -10.69 -8.05 -11.53
N CYS A 54 -9.56 -8.06 -10.83
CA CYS A 54 -8.73 -9.26 -10.71
C CYS A 54 -9.38 -10.33 -9.84
N LYS A 55 -8.96 -11.59 -10.02
CA LYS A 55 -9.40 -12.73 -9.19
C LYS A 55 -9.00 -12.55 -7.72
N PRO A 56 -9.67 -13.24 -6.77
CA PRO A 56 -9.34 -13.17 -5.34
C PRO A 56 -7.85 -13.37 -5.01
N GLU A 57 -7.19 -14.31 -5.69
CA GLU A 57 -5.75 -14.62 -5.51
C GLU A 57 -4.80 -13.46 -5.83
N TYR A 58 -5.27 -12.43 -6.55
CA TYR A 58 -4.47 -11.25 -6.94
C TYR A 58 -4.79 -10.00 -6.11
N LYS A 59 -5.68 -10.08 -5.11
CA LYS A 59 -5.99 -8.91 -4.25
C LYS A 59 -4.79 -8.45 -3.45
N VAL A 60 -4.14 -9.38 -2.72
CA VAL A 60 -2.94 -9.06 -1.94
C VAL A 60 -1.78 -8.56 -2.82
N PRO A 61 -1.46 -9.21 -3.97
CA PRO A 61 -0.54 -8.63 -4.95
C PRO A 61 -0.90 -7.20 -5.39
N GLY A 62 -2.18 -6.91 -5.63
CA GLY A 62 -2.64 -5.56 -5.98
C GLY A 62 -2.37 -4.54 -4.88
N LEU A 63 -2.59 -4.91 -3.61
CA LEU A 63 -2.23 -4.06 -2.46
C LEU A 63 -0.72 -3.82 -2.38
N TYR A 64 0.09 -4.84 -2.65
CA TYR A 64 1.56 -4.72 -2.63
C TYR A 64 2.06 -3.77 -3.73
N VAL A 65 1.39 -3.71 -4.87
CA VAL A 65 1.67 -2.70 -5.91
C VAL A 65 1.42 -1.29 -5.38
N ILE A 66 0.30 -1.03 -4.68
CA ILE A 66 0.03 0.27 -4.07
C ILE A 66 1.13 0.64 -3.06
N ASP A 67 1.42 -0.27 -2.14
CA ASP A 67 2.46 -0.08 -1.11
C ASP A 67 3.82 0.29 -1.72
N SER A 68 4.26 -0.52 -2.70
CA SER A 68 5.55 -0.36 -3.35
C SER A 68 5.65 0.97 -4.12
N ILE A 69 4.60 1.36 -4.85
CA ILE A 69 4.57 2.65 -5.58
C ILE A 69 4.63 3.84 -4.64
N VAL A 70 3.79 3.86 -3.59
CA VAL A 70 3.72 4.98 -2.64
C VAL A 70 5.04 5.13 -1.90
N ARG A 71 5.60 4.03 -1.39
CA ARG A 71 6.88 4.07 -0.68
C ARG A 71 8.02 4.47 -1.58
N GLN A 72 8.08 3.96 -2.81
CA GLN A 72 9.14 4.33 -3.74
C GLN A 72 9.06 5.81 -4.14
N SER A 73 7.85 6.33 -4.36
CA SER A 73 7.64 7.75 -4.65
C SER A 73 8.12 8.63 -3.50
N ARG A 74 7.70 8.31 -2.26
CA ARG A 74 8.15 9.05 -1.06
C ARG A 74 9.65 8.98 -0.85
N HIS A 75 10.25 7.82 -1.10
CA HIS A 75 11.69 7.65 -0.95
C HIS A 75 12.47 8.49 -2.00
N GLN A 76 12.04 8.45 -3.25
CA GLN A 76 12.75 9.10 -4.35
C GLN A 76 12.53 10.61 -4.40
N PHE A 77 11.35 11.10 -4.02
CA PHE A 77 10.98 12.51 -4.16
C PHE A 77 10.81 13.24 -2.82
N GLY A 78 10.77 12.51 -1.71
CA GLY A 78 10.40 13.03 -0.39
C GLY A 78 8.88 12.94 -0.14
N THR A 79 8.50 12.84 1.14
CA THR A 79 7.09 12.69 1.55
C THR A 79 6.19 13.80 1.03
N ASP A 80 6.65 15.06 1.07
CA ASP A 80 5.84 16.22 0.69
C ASP A 80 5.62 16.33 -0.83
N LYS A 81 6.43 15.62 -1.63
CA LYS A 81 6.33 15.61 -3.10
C LYS A 81 5.66 14.36 -3.63
N ASP A 82 5.26 13.43 -2.77
CA ASP A 82 4.55 12.23 -3.19
C ASP A 82 3.17 12.59 -3.77
N VAL A 83 2.95 12.18 -5.02
CA VAL A 83 1.67 12.36 -5.72
C VAL A 83 0.79 11.11 -5.65
N PHE A 84 1.33 9.95 -5.29
CA PHE A 84 0.61 8.69 -5.31
C PHE A 84 -0.21 8.47 -4.04
N GLY A 85 0.38 8.65 -2.86
CA GLY A 85 -0.33 8.50 -1.57
C GLY A 85 -1.60 9.35 -1.50
N PRO A 86 -1.51 10.69 -1.68
CA PRO A 86 -2.67 11.57 -1.68
C PRO A 86 -3.68 11.27 -2.81
N ARG A 87 -3.28 10.57 -3.87
CA ARG A 87 -4.18 10.19 -4.96
C ARG A 87 -4.93 8.91 -4.65
N PHE A 88 -4.25 7.87 -4.16
CA PHE A 88 -4.88 6.63 -3.71
C PHE A 88 -5.86 6.87 -2.56
N SER A 89 -5.54 7.79 -1.63
CA SER A 89 -6.40 8.10 -0.48
C SER A 89 -7.81 8.55 -0.86
N LYS A 90 -8.00 9.15 -2.06
CA LYS A 90 -9.31 9.61 -2.53
C LYS A 90 -10.33 8.49 -2.68
N ASN A 91 -9.89 7.28 -3.05
CA ASN A 91 -10.75 6.12 -3.28
C ASN A 91 -10.33 4.91 -2.43
N ILE A 92 -9.51 5.11 -1.39
CA ILE A 92 -8.87 4.00 -0.68
C ILE A 92 -9.89 3.09 0.02
N THR A 93 -10.94 3.66 0.61
CA THR A 93 -12.03 2.88 1.23
C THR A 93 -12.71 1.97 0.21
N ALA A 94 -13.08 2.49 -0.96
CA ALA A 94 -13.67 1.70 -2.04
C ALA A 94 -12.69 0.64 -2.58
N THR A 95 -11.39 0.98 -2.65
CA THR A 95 -10.35 0.03 -3.07
C THR A 95 -10.24 -1.13 -2.08
N PHE A 96 -10.27 -0.86 -0.78
CA PHE A 96 -10.19 -1.88 0.27
C PHE A 96 -11.42 -2.77 0.33
N GLN A 97 -12.62 -2.28 -0.01
CA GLN A 97 -13.80 -3.13 -0.19
C GLN A 97 -13.54 -4.25 -1.22
N TYR A 98 -12.85 -3.96 -2.32
CA TYR A 98 -12.45 -4.98 -3.29
C TYR A 98 -11.27 -5.84 -2.81
N LEU A 99 -10.34 -5.28 -2.05
CA LEU A 99 -9.20 -6.03 -1.50
C LEU A 99 -9.65 -7.10 -0.50
N TYR A 100 -10.64 -6.81 0.34
CA TYR A 100 -11.17 -7.78 1.32
C TYR A 100 -12.03 -8.90 0.70
N LEU A 101 -12.23 -8.89 -0.61
CA LEU A 101 -12.71 -10.05 -1.38
C LEU A 101 -11.57 -11.07 -1.66
N CYS A 102 -10.42 -10.94 -0.99
CA CYS A 102 -9.34 -11.93 -1.00
C CYS A 102 -9.76 -13.23 -0.28
N PRO A 103 -9.02 -14.33 -0.48
CA PRO A 103 -9.14 -15.52 0.35
C PRO A 103 -9.01 -15.18 1.85
N SER A 104 -9.67 -15.95 2.72
CA SER A 104 -9.70 -15.69 4.16
C SER A 104 -8.31 -15.70 4.80
N GLU A 105 -7.45 -16.60 4.36
CA GLU A 105 -6.06 -16.80 4.77
C GLU A 105 -5.13 -15.64 4.38
N ASP A 106 -5.60 -14.76 3.49
CA ASP A 106 -4.88 -13.60 3.00
C ASP A 106 -5.24 -12.31 3.75
N LYS A 107 -6.33 -12.28 4.52
CA LYS A 107 -6.78 -11.08 5.25
C LYS A 107 -5.72 -10.56 6.23
N SER A 108 -5.01 -11.46 6.92
CA SER A 108 -3.93 -11.08 7.85
C SER A 108 -2.77 -10.36 7.15
N LYS A 109 -2.53 -10.66 5.86
CA LYS A 109 -1.52 -9.97 5.04
C LYS A 109 -1.93 -8.53 4.76
N ILE A 110 -3.21 -8.28 4.49
CA ILE A 110 -3.76 -6.92 4.32
C ILE A 110 -3.61 -6.11 5.61
N VAL A 111 -4.03 -6.68 6.76
CA VAL A 111 -3.91 -6.03 8.07
C VAL A 111 -2.46 -5.70 8.39
N ARG A 112 -1.52 -6.60 8.07
CA ARG A 112 -0.09 -6.35 8.23
C ARG A 112 0.39 -5.13 7.44
N VAL A 113 -0.06 -4.94 6.19
CA VAL A 113 0.29 -3.76 5.38
C VAL A 113 -0.26 -2.48 6.02
N LEU A 114 -1.51 -2.49 6.49
CA LEU A 114 -2.13 -1.34 7.18
C LEU A 114 -1.35 -0.94 8.45
N ASN A 115 -0.98 -1.93 9.28
CA ASN A 115 -0.17 -1.68 10.48
C ASN A 115 1.21 -1.11 10.13
N LEU A 116 1.82 -1.57 9.03
CA LEU A 116 3.08 -1.02 8.53
C LEU A 116 2.91 0.38 7.93
N TRP A 117 1.77 0.72 7.34
CA TRP A 117 1.48 2.10 6.92
C TRP A 117 1.34 3.02 8.11
N GLN A 118 0.69 2.58 9.19
CA GLN A 118 0.51 3.37 10.40
C GLN A 118 1.85 3.61 11.10
N LYS A 119 2.59 2.52 11.37
CA LYS A 119 3.89 2.58 12.05
C LYS A 119 4.90 3.49 11.33
N ASN A 120 4.86 3.52 9.99
CA ASN A 120 5.79 4.31 9.18
C ASN A 120 5.20 5.66 8.71
N GLY A 121 4.01 6.05 9.14
CA GLY A 121 3.37 7.30 8.72
C GLY A 121 3.18 7.42 7.21
N VAL A 122 2.88 6.31 6.53
CA VAL A 122 2.57 6.30 5.08
C VAL A 122 1.23 6.97 4.84
N PHE A 123 0.23 6.59 5.64
CA PHE A 123 -1.08 7.23 5.72
C PHE A 123 -1.37 7.61 7.16
N LYS A 124 -2.20 8.63 7.35
CA LYS A 124 -2.65 9.06 8.66
C LYS A 124 -3.60 8.04 9.28
N ILE A 125 -3.66 7.99 10.60
CA ILE A 125 -4.52 7.06 11.35
C ILE A 125 -6.00 7.23 11.00
N GLU A 126 -6.46 8.45 10.70
CA GLU A 126 -7.83 8.75 10.26
C GLU A 126 -8.22 8.03 8.96
N ILE A 127 -7.24 7.68 8.12
CA ILE A 127 -7.45 6.86 6.92
C ILE A 127 -7.32 5.38 7.27
N ILE A 128 -6.36 5.00 8.11
CA ILE A 128 -6.03 3.59 8.37
C ILE A 128 -7.07 2.91 9.25
N GLN A 129 -7.56 3.57 10.30
CA GLN A 129 -8.46 2.96 11.28
C GLN A 129 -9.75 2.42 10.63
N PRO A 130 -10.47 3.17 9.77
CA PRO A 130 -11.64 2.62 9.08
C PRO A 130 -11.33 1.40 8.19
N LEU A 131 -10.11 1.30 7.66
CA LEU A 131 -9.68 0.16 6.84
C LEU A 131 -9.39 -1.07 7.70
N LEU A 132 -8.89 -0.90 8.92
CA LEU A 132 -8.72 -1.97 9.91
C LEU A 132 -10.08 -2.45 10.42
N ASP A 133 -11.00 -1.55 10.73
CA ASP A 133 -12.34 -1.88 11.22
C ASP A 133 -13.14 -2.70 10.19
N MET A 134 -12.90 -2.45 8.89
CA MET A 134 -13.46 -3.25 7.79
C MET A 134 -12.98 -4.71 7.82
N ALA A 135 -11.74 -4.99 8.25
CA ALA A 135 -11.22 -6.35 8.39
C ALA A 135 -11.94 -7.13 9.50
N ALA A 136 -12.35 -6.42 10.56
CA ALA A 136 -13.02 -7.00 11.73
C ALA A 136 -14.51 -7.32 11.49
N GLY A 137 -15.05 -7.01 10.31
CA GLY A 137 -16.46 -7.26 9.98
C GLY A 137 -17.43 -6.23 10.56
N THR A 138 -16.91 -5.15 11.14
CA THR A 138 -17.68 -4.02 11.67
C THR A 138 -18.19 -3.15 10.51
N SER A 139 -19.23 -3.61 9.82
CA SER A 139 -20.04 -2.74 8.97
C SER A 139 -20.90 -1.89 9.89
N ALA A 140 -20.54 -0.60 10.02
CA ALA A 140 -21.16 0.33 10.95
C ALA A 140 -22.69 0.38 10.83
N THR A 141 -23.36 0.08 11.95
CA THR A 141 -24.71 0.58 12.26
C THR A 141 -24.67 1.27 13.63
N ALA A 142 -24.73 2.61 13.57
CA ALA A 142 -25.21 3.57 14.58
C ALA A 142 -24.50 3.71 15.96
N PRO A 143 -24.64 4.89 16.62
CA PRO A 143 -23.63 5.50 17.51
C PRO A 143 -23.97 5.43 19.02
N MET A 144 -23.12 6.10 19.84
CA MET A 144 -23.15 6.41 21.29
C MET A 144 -22.10 5.62 22.09
N THR A 145 -21.28 6.15 23.01
CA THR A 145 -21.25 7.41 23.79
C THR A 145 -19.85 7.59 24.43
N GLU A 146 -19.53 8.82 24.84
CA GLU A 146 -18.30 9.29 25.54
C GLU A 146 -17.94 8.51 26.83
N ASN A 147 -16.65 8.35 27.17
CA ASN A 147 -15.91 9.25 28.10
C ASN A 147 -14.49 8.77 28.49
N ALA A 148 -13.69 9.74 28.97
CA ALA A 148 -12.24 9.83 29.18
C ALA A 148 -11.54 8.89 30.19
N THR A 149 -10.21 8.70 30.07
CA THR A 149 -9.14 9.22 30.99
C THR A 149 -7.72 8.65 30.74
N ASN A 150 -6.77 9.57 30.51
CA ASN A 150 -5.45 9.80 31.14
C ASN A 150 -4.26 8.79 31.11
N ASN A 151 -3.15 9.36 30.62
CA ASN A 151 -1.75 9.42 31.11
C ASN A 151 -0.67 8.34 30.85
N GLU A 152 0.36 8.84 30.14
CA GLU A 152 1.81 8.85 30.41
C GLU A 152 2.65 7.55 30.35
N GLY A 153 3.48 7.50 29.29
CA GLY A 153 4.93 7.61 29.42
C GLY A 153 5.75 6.33 29.68
N MET A 154 6.57 5.93 28.70
CA MET A 154 7.88 5.34 28.99
C MET A 154 8.84 5.54 27.80
N ASN A 155 10.03 6.04 28.14
CA ASN A 155 11.12 6.48 27.27
C ASN A 155 11.99 5.35 26.70
N ASP A 156 12.62 5.70 25.57
CA ASP A 156 13.98 5.40 25.09
C ASP A 156 14.49 3.96 24.93
N ILE A 157 15.14 3.72 23.77
CA ILE A 157 16.55 3.27 23.69
C ILE A 157 17.04 3.20 22.21
N ILE A 158 18.16 3.91 21.99
CA ILE A 158 19.25 3.68 21.02
C ILE A 158 19.12 4.25 19.58
N THR A 159 19.58 5.51 19.49
CA THR A 159 20.78 5.98 18.78
C THR A 159 21.46 5.03 17.77
N SER A 160 21.65 5.58 16.57
CA SER A 160 22.72 5.30 15.60
C SER A 160 22.77 3.94 14.88
N PHE A 161 22.44 3.95 13.59
CA PHE A 161 23.34 3.33 12.61
C PHE A 161 23.43 4.13 11.32
N LYS A 162 24.66 4.13 10.82
CA LYS A 162 25.29 5.01 9.86
C LYS A 162 24.88 4.69 8.42
N ARG A 163 24.61 5.76 7.66
CA ARG A 163 24.88 5.97 6.22
C ARG A 163 25.42 4.75 5.46
N ALA A 164 24.57 4.09 4.67
CA ALA A 164 25.00 3.16 3.63
C ALA A 164 23.93 3.02 2.52
N SER A 165 24.31 3.50 1.33
CA SER A 165 23.88 3.17 -0.04
C SER A 165 22.40 2.88 -0.36
N ASP A 166 21.95 3.58 -1.40
CA ASP A 166 20.59 3.71 -1.96
C ASP A 166 19.84 2.41 -2.38
N ASP A 167 20.31 1.22 -2.03
CA ASP A 167 19.66 -0.07 -2.38
C ASP A 167 18.94 -0.75 -1.20
N SER A 168 19.12 -0.29 0.05
CA SER A 168 18.65 -1.04 1.24
C SER A 168 17.21 -0.72 1.70
N LEU A 169 16.62 0.41 1.30
CA LEU A 169 15.25 0.76 1.75
C LEU A 169 14.16 -0.02 0.98
N PHE A 170 14.43 -0.34 -0.29
CA PHE A 170 13.60 -1.25 -1.09
C PHE A 170 13.64 -2.67 -0.48
N ALA A 171 14.81 -3.08 0.03
CA ALA A 171 14.96 -4.34 0.75
C ALA A 171 14.24 -4.34 2.10
N PHE A 172 14.25 -3.25 2.87
CA PHE A 172 13.55 -3.18 4.15
C PHE A 172 12.02 -3.24 4.00
N THR A 173 11.48 -2.55 3.00
CA THR A 173 10.04 -2.53 2.69
C THR A 173 9.53 -3.91 2.27
N LEU A 174 10.28 -4.60 1.40
CA LEU A 174 9.85 -5.86 0.81
C LEU A 174 10.12 -7.07 1.72
N LYS A 175 11.15 -7.01 2.57
CA LYS A 175 11.48 -8.04 3.57
C LYS A 175 10.48 -8.05 4.74
N CYS A 176 9.70 -6.99 4.92
CA CYS A 176 8.59 -6.97 5.88
C CYS A 176 7.26 -7.48 5.29
N LEU A 177 7.10 -7.55 3.96
CA LEU A 177 5.84 -7.95 3.29
C LEU A 177 5.85 -9.37 2.67
N LEU A 178 7.03 -9.93 2.40
CA LEU A 178 7.26 -11.28 1.83
C LEU A 178 8.21 -12.09 2.71
#